data_AF-A0A7J8P018-F1
#
_entry.id   AF-A0A7J8P018-F1
#
_cell.length_a   1.000
_cell.length_b   1.000
_cell.length_c   1.000
_cell.angle_alpha   90.00
_cell.angle_beta   90.00
_cell.angle_gamma   90.00
#
_symmetry.space_group_name_H-M   'P 1'
#
loop_
_entity.id
_entity.type
_entity.pdbx_description
1 polymer ?
#
loop_
_entity_poly.entity_id
_entity_poly.type
_entity_poly.pdbx_seq_one_letter_code
_entity_poly.pdbx_strand_id
1 'polypeptide(L)'
;MPISRIAVGSAAEAGQADALKAALAEFISMLIFVFAGEGSGMAFNKLTDNGSTTPAGLVAASVAHAFALFVAVSVGANISGGHVNPAVTFGAFVGGHITLVRSILYWIAQLLGSVVACLLLKFSTGGLTTSAFALSSGVGAWNAVVFEIVMTFGLVYTVYATAVDPKKGNIGIIAPIAIGFIVGANILA
;
A
#
# COMPACT_ATOMS: atom_id res chain seq x y z
N MET A 1 -21.70 -9.84 10.88
CA MET A 1 -20.73 -10.26 11.90
C MET A 1 -20.75 -9.22 13.02
N PRO A 2 -20.82 -9.59 14.30
CA PRO A 2 -20.84 -8.61 15.37
C PRO A 2 -19.46 -7.96 15.53
N ILE A 3 -19.43 -6.67 15.87
CA ILE A 3 -18.25 -5.82 16.16
C ILE A 3 -17.44 -6.33 17.38
N SER A 4 -17.82 -7.46 17.98
CA SER A 4 -17.26 -8.01 19.22
C SER A 4 -15.88 -8.66 19.09
N ARG A 5 -15.13 -8.40 18.00
CA ARG A 5 -13.80 -9.00 17.74
C ARG A 5 -12.64 -7.98 17.69
N ILE A 6 -12.90 -6.70 17.89
CA ILE A 6 -11.83 -5.69 17.96
C ILE A 6 -11.01 -5.94 19.23
N ALA A 7 -9.74 -6.28 19.06
CA ALA A 7 -8.81 -6.55 20.15
C ALA A 7 -7.79 -5.40 20.27
N VAL A 8 -7.60 -4.88 21.48
CA VAL A 8 -6.59 -3.84 21.73
C VAL A 8 -5.17 -4.43 21.62
N GLY A 9 -4.97 -5.65 22.12
CA GLY A 9 -3.63 -6.25 22.29
C GLY A 9 -3.02 -5.87 23.65
N SER A 10 -1.74 -6.17 23.84
CA SER A 10 -1.00 -5.82 25.07
C SER A 10 0.29 -5.09 24.72
N ALA A 11 0.79 -4.23 25.62
CA ALA A 11 2.07 -3.53 25.39
C ALA A 11 3.24 -4.50 25.19
N ALA A 12 3.19 -5.68 25.82
CA ALA A 12 4.20 -6.73 25.66
C ALA A 12 4.25 -7.28 24.22
N GLU A 13 3.13 -7.23 23.48
CA GLU A 13 3.07 -7.65 22.07
C GLU A 13 4.10 -6.89 21.23
N ALA A 14 4.33 -5.60 21.51
CA ALA A 14 5.26 -4.79 20.74
C ALA A 14 6.72 -5.22 20.88
N GLY A 15 7.07 -5.95 21.95
CA GLY A 15 8.39 -6.52 22.17
C GLY A 15 8.54 -7.96 21.66
N GLN A 16 7.47 -8.58 21.15
CA GLN A 16 7.52 -9.96 20.70
C GLN A 16 8.25 -10.08 19.36
N ALA A 17 9.07 -11.13 19.24
CA ALA A 17 9.91 -11.33 18.06
C ALA A 17 9.10 -11.47 16.76
N ASP A 18 7.91 -12.07 16.81
CA ASP A 18 7.03 -12.19 15.64
C ASP A 18 6.44 -10.83 15.24
N ALA A 19 6.00 -10.00 16.20
CA ALA A 19 5.51 -8.65 15.94
C ALA A 19 6.60 -7.76 15.33
N LEU A 20 7.83 -7.84 15.84
CA LEU A 20 8.98 -7.10 15.31
C LEU A 20 9.38 -7.58 13.91
N LYS A 21 9.37 -8.89 13.66
CA LYS A 21 9.60 -9.45 12.32
C LYS A 21 8.53 -9.00 11.32
N ALA A 22 7.27 -8.98 11.75
CA ALA A 22 6.16 -8.51 10.94
C ALA A 22 6.27 -7.02 10.63
N ALA A 23 6.61 -6.19 11.62
CA ALA A 23 6.85 -4.76 11.42
C ALA A 23 8.03 -4.52 10.45
N LEU A 24 9.13 -5.28 10.57
CA LEU A 24 10.25 -5.19 9.62
C LEU A 24 9.84 -5.61 8.21
N ALA A 25 9.01 -6.66 8.07
CA ALA A 25 8.49 -7.08 6.77
C ALA A 25 7.61 -5.98 6.15
N GLU A 26 6.72 -5.34 6.92
CA GLU A 26 5.93 -4.20 6.45
C GLU A 26 6.80 -3.01 6.02
N PHE A 27 7.87 -2.71 6.76
CA PHE A 27 8.82 -1.66 6.40
C PHE A 27 9.50 -1.96 5.06
N ILE A 28 10.02 -3.17 4.87
CA ILE A 28 10.72 -3.58 3.64
C ILE A 28 9.74 -3.61 2.45
N SER A 29 8.55 -4.20 2.63
CA SER A 29 7.53 -4.26 1.60
C SER A 29 7.06 -2.87 1.19
N MET A 30 6.85 -1.96 2.14
CA MET A 30 6.46 -0.58 1.84
C MET A 30 7.57 0.19 1.13
N LEU A 31 8.83 -0.05 1.50
CA LEU A 31 9.98 0.51 0.80
C LEU A 31 9.99 0.07 -0.67
N ILE A 32 9.83 -1.23 -0.94
CA ILE A 32 9.78 -1.77 -2.32
C ILE A 32 8.64 -1.13 -3.11
N PHE A 33 7.44 -1.07 -2.51
CA PHE A 33 6.26 -0.52 -3.14
C PHE A 33 6.43 0.96 -3.53
N VAL A 34 6.81 1.80 -2.56
CA VAL A 34 6.95 3.24 -2.77
C VAL A 34 8.13 3.56 -3.67
N PHE A 35 9.27 2.86 -3.53
CA PHE A 35 10.45 3.13 -4.36
C PHE A 35 10.14 2.92 -5.85
N ALA A 36 9.42 1.86 -6.20
CA ALA A 36 9.03 1.60 -7.58
C ALA A 36 7.89 2.52 -8.05
N GLY A 37 6.86 2.74 -7.21
CA GLY A 37 5.72 3.59 -7.52
C GLY A 37 6.12 5.04 -7.77
N GLU A 38 6.74 5.69 -6.79
CA GLU A 38 7.24 7.07 -6.90
C GLU A 38 8.36 7.19 -7.94
N GLY A 39 9.26 6.20 -7.97
CA GLY A 39 10.35 6.16 -8.95
C GLY A 39 9.85 6.18 -10.40
N SER A 40 8.69 5.57 -10.69
CA SER A 40 8.09 5.61 -12.03
C SER A 40 7.64 7.02 -12.44
N GLY A 41 7.06 7.78 -11.52
CA GLY A 41 6.68 9.18 -11.75
C GLY A 41 7.89 10.08 -11.93
N MET A 42 8.93 9.88 -11.12
CA MET A 42 10.21 10.59 -11.27
C MET A 42 10.88 10.28 -12.60
N ALA A 43 10.89 9.01 -13.02
CA ALA A 43 11.42 8.59 -14.30
C ALA A 43 10.66 9.22 -15.47
N PHE A 44 9.32 9.25 -15.40
CA PHE A 44 8.50 9.94 -16.40
C PHE A 44 8.87 11.42 -16.49
N ASN A 45 8.89 12.13 -15.38
CA ASN A 45 9.25 13.55 -15.34
C ASN A 45 10.66 13.79 -15.90
N LYS A 46 11.62 12.91 -15.61
CA LYS A 46 12.98 13.03 -16.15
C LYS A 46 13.05 12.79 -17.65
N LEU A 47 12.29 11.83 -18.18
CA LEU A 47 12.28 11.49 -19.60
C LEU A 47 11.53 12.53 -20.45
N THR A 48 10.61 13.29 -19.85
CA THR A 48 9.79 14.30 -20.53
C THR A 48 10.22 15.73 -20.23
N ASP A 49 11.34 15.93 -19.52
CA ASP A 49 11.80 17.23 -19.04
C ASP A 49 10.71 18.02 -18.28
N ASN A 50 10.02 17.32 -17.36
CA ASN A 50 8.86 17.80 -16.59
C ASN A 50 7.66 18.21 -17.47
N GLY A 51 7.48 17.52 -18.60
CA GLY A 51 6.30 17.67 -19.45
C GLY A 51 5.00 17.27 -18.73
N SER A 52 3.87 17.65 -19.31
CA SER A 52 2.56 17.29 -18.77
C SER A 52 2.35 15.77 -18.74
N THR A 53 1.56 15.29 -17.79
CA THR A 53 1.13 13.88 -17.75
C THR A 53 0.52 13.46 -19.08
N THR A 54 0.99 12.32 -19.61
CA THR A 54 0.45 11.71 -20.83
C THR A 54 -0.20 10.37 -20.49
N PRO A 55 -1.03 9.80 -21.38
CA PRO A 55 -1.54 8.44 -21.21
C PRO A 55 -0.43 7.41 -20.97
N ALA A 56 0.73 7.57 -21.62
CA ALA A 56 1.88 6.70 -21.41
C ALA A 56 2.45 6.81 -19.98
N GLY A 57 2.54 8.04 -19.44
CA GLY A 57 2.95 8.27 -18.05
C GLY A 57 1.98 7.67 -17.04
N LEU A 58 0.68 7.81 -17.28
CA LEU A 58 -0.37 7.22 -16.44
C LEU A 58 -0.30 5.69 -16.43
N VAL A 59 -0.14 5.07 -17.60
CA VAL A 59 0.02 3.62 -17.74
C VAL A 59 1.31 3.13 -17.06
N ALA A 60 2.42 3.85 -17.22
CA ALA A 60 3.68 3.51 -16.57
C ALA A 60 3.55 3.54 -15.04
N ALA A 61 2.93 4.60 -14.48
CA ALA A 61 2.68 4.71 -13.06
C ALA A 61 1.76 3.59 -12.55
N SER A 62 0.64 3.31 -13.24
CA SER A 62 -0.29 2.24 -12.90
C SER A 62 0.39 0.87 -12.87
N VAL A 63 1.14 0.50 -13.91
CA VAL A 63 1.83 -0.79 -14.00
C VAL A 63 2.92 -0.92 -12.94
N ALA A 64 3.69 0.15 -12.69
CA ALA A 64 4.71 0.16 -11.66
C ALA A 64 4.11 -0.09 -10.27
N HIS A 65 3.03 0.61 -9.90
CA HIS A 65 2.34 0.39 -8.64
C HIS A 65 1.72 -1.01 -8.55
N ALA A 66 1.12 -1.50 -9.63
CA ALA A 66 0.50 -2.82 -9.65
C ALA A 66 1.51 -3.94 -9.39
N PHE A 67 2.63 -3.91 -10.12
CA PHE A 67 3.68 -4.93 -9.99
C PHE A 67 4.42 -4.80 -8.66
N ALA A 68 4.74 -3.58 -8.24
CA ALA A 68 5.42 -3.36 -6.98
C ALA A 68 4.57 -3.80 -5.79
N LEU A 69 3.27 -3.48 -5.78
CA LEU A 69 2.37 -3.90 -4.70
C LEU A 69 2.15 -5.42 -4.74
N PHE A 70 1.97 -6.02 -5.92
CA PHE A 70 1.90 -7.48 -6.05
C PHE A 70 3.12 -8.15 -5.39
N VAL A 71 4.32 -7.70 -5.73
CA VAL A 71 5.56 -8.25 -5.17
C VAL A 71 5.66 -7.97 -3.66
N ALA A 72 5.40 -6.73 -3.24
CA ALA A 72 5.49 -6.31 -1.83
C ALA A 72 4.55 -7.10 -0.92
N VAL A 73 3.31 -7.35 -1.37
CA VAL A 73 2.35 -8.22 -0.68
C VAL A 73 2.85 -9.66 -0.68
N SER A 74 3.34 -10.18 -1.82
CA SER A 74 3.81 -11.56 -1.93
C SER A 74 4.96 -11.89 -0.97
N VAL A 75 5.95 -11.00 -0.86
CA VAL A 75 7.12 -11.22 0.01
C VAL A 75 6.81 -11.00 1.49
N GLY A 76 5.80 -10.17 1.80
CA GLY A 76 5.34 -9.93 3.18
C GLY A 76 4.26 -10.91 3.67
N ALA A 77 3.57 -11.61 2.76
CA ALA A 77 2.36 -12.39 3.06
C ALA A 77 2.53 -13.40 4.21
N ASN A 78 3.63 -14.15 4.23
CA ASN A 78 3.87 -15.19 5.22
C ASN A 78 4.55 -14.69 6.51
N ILE A 79 4.85 -13.39 6.60
CA ILE A 79 5.53 -12.79 7.77
C ILE A 79 4.59 -11.81 8.49
N SER A 80 4.05 -10.84 7.74
CA SER A 80 3.16 -9.80 8.27
C SER A 80 1.71 -9.91 7.78
N GLY A 81 1.45 -10.74 6.76
CA GLY A 81 0.21 -10.69 5.99
C GLY A 81 0.29 -9.74 4.79
N GLY A 82 1.39 -9.00 4.63
CA GLY A 82 1.65 -8.12 3.48
C GLY A 82 0.59 -7.03 3.34
N HIS A 83 0.36 -6.23 4.38
CA HIS A 83 -0.64 -5.17 4.34
C HIS A 83 -0.20 -4.01 3.43
N VAL A 84 1.05 -3.55 3.59
CA VAL A 84 1.71 -2.54 2.75
C VAL A 84 0.87 -1.26 2.56
N ASN A 85 -0.05 -0.99 3.49
CA ASN A 85 -1.02 0.10 3.39
C ASN A 85 -1.71 0.32 4.75
N PRO A 86 -1.69 1.56 5.28
CA PRO A 86 -2.39 1.89 6.52
C PRO A 86 -3.91 1.66 6.50
N ALA A 87 -4.58 1.91 5.37
CA ALA A 87 -6.02 1.68 5.20
C ALA A 87 -6.37 0.19 5.15
N VAL A 88 -5.52 -0.65 4.56
CA VAL A 88 -5.67 -2.12 4.62
C VAL A 88 -5.50 -2.61 6.05
N THR A 89 -4.49 -2.09 6.77
CA THR A 89 -4.28 -2.41 8.18
C THR A 89 -5.45 -1.97 9.05
N PHE A 90 -5.98 -0.77 8.81
CA PHE A 90 -7.18 -0.28 9.48
C PHE A 90 -8.41 -1.14 9.19
N GLY A 91 -8.61 -1.53 7.93
CA GLY A 91 -9.68 -2.43 7.53
C GLY A 91 -9.58 -3.78 8.25
N ALA A 92 -8.39 -4.37 8.31
CA ALA A 92 -8.14 -5.61 9.06
C ALA A 92 -8.39 -5.45 10.56
N PHE A 93 -8.01 -4.30 11.15
CA PHE A 93 -8.26 -3.99 12.56
C PHE A 93 -9.75 -3.91 12.88
N VAL A 94 -10.51 -3.15 12.08
CA VAL A 94 -11.96 -3.00 12.24
C VAL A 94 -12.69 -4.35 12.10
N GLY A 95 -12.20 -5.24 11.23
CA GLY A 95 -12.75 -6.60 11.12
C GLY A 95 -12.25 -7.58 12.19
N GLY A 96 -11.36 -7.17 13.09
CA GLY A 96 -10.85 -8.02 14.17
C GLY A 96 -9.83 -9.06 13.71
N HIS A 97 -9.06 -8.78 12.67
CA HIS A 97 -8.01 -9.65 12.12
C HIS A 97 -6.59 -9.28 12.56
N ILE A 98 -6.42 -8.16 13.26
CA ILE A 98 -5.17 -7.68 13.83
C ILE A 98 -5.48 -6.85 15.09
N THR A 99 -4.60 -6.84 16.09
CA THR A 99 -4.77 -6.04 17.31
C THR A 99 -4.49 -4.56 17.03
N LEU A 100 -4.98 -3.65 17.89
CA LEU A 100 -4.64 -2.23 17.79
C LEU A 100 -3.12 -2.00 17.96
N VAL A 101 -2.49 -2.67 18.92
CA VAL A 101 -1.03 -2.56 19.15
C VAL A 101 -0.24 -2.95 17.90
N ARG A 102 -0.56 -4.09 17.28
CA ARG A 102 0.13 -4.51 16.05
C ARG A 102 -0.20 -3.61 14.86
N SER A 103 -1.41 -3.08 14.79
CA SER A 103 -1.79 -2.10 13.76
C SER A 103 -0.95 -0.82 13.84
N ILE A 104 -0.70 -0.32 15.06
CA ILE A 104 0.16 0.85 15.27
C ILE A 104 1.60 0.55 14.83
N LEU A 105 2.14 -0.63 15.16
CA LEU A 105 3.46 -1.05 14.68
C LEU A 105 3.54 -1.09 13.16
N TYR A 106 2.50 -1.62 12.50
CA TYR A 106 2.44 -1.68 11.05
C TYR A 106 2.38 -0.28 10.44
N TRP A 107 1.56 0.62 10.97
CA TRP A 107 1.50 2.01 10.50
C TRP A 107 2.84 2.73 10.64
N ILE A 108 3.53 2.58 11.77
CA ILE A 108 4.87 3.15 11.95
C ILE A 108 5.83 2.57 10.91
N ALA A 109 5.86 1.25 10.74
CA ALA A 109 6.74 0.59 9.78
C ALA A 109 6.45 1.02 8.33
N GLN A 110 5.19 1.08 7.94
CA GLN A 110 4.75 1.51 6.61
C GLN A 110 5.14 2.97 6.35
N LEU A 111 4.84 3.88 7.28
CA LEU A 111 5.19 5.30 7.12
C LEU A 111 6.71 5.49 7.03
N LEU A 112 7.49 4.80 7.87
CA LEU A 112 8.96 4.84 7.79
C LEU A 112 9.49 4.24 6.49
N GLY A 113 8.94 3.13 6.02
CA GLY A 113 9.33 2.49 4.75
C GLY A 113 9.12 3.43 3.56
N SER A 114 7.97 4.13 3.53
CA SER A 114 7.65 5.14 2.53
C SER A 114 8.64 6.32 2.57
N VAL A 115 8.92 6.88 3.75
CA VAL A 115 9.88 7.98 3.91
C VAL A 115 11.27 7.57 3.44
N VAL A 116 11.75 6.38 3.85
CA VAL A 116 13.06 5.88 3.45
C VAL A 116 13.14 5.64 1.94
N ALA A 117 12.09 5.11 1.31
CA ALA A 117 12.04 4.97 -0.14
C ALA A 117 12.21 6.32 -0.87
N CYS A 118 11.48 7.35 -0.44
CA CYS A 118 11.59 8.70 -1.02
C CYS A 118 12.98 9.31 -0.82
N LEU A 119 13.60 9.12 0.36
CA LEU A 119 14.97 9.59 0.62
C LEU A 119 15.99 8.87 -0.26
N LEU A 120 15.86 7.55 -0.42
CA LEU A 120 16.72 6.76 -1.31
C LEU A 120 16.55 7.16 -2.77
N LEU A 121 15.32 7.39 -3.24
CA LEU A 121 15.04 7.92 -4.57
C LEU A 121 15.69 9.28 -4.79
N LYS A 122 15.48 10.23 -3.87
CA LYS A 122 16.10 11.56 -3.95
C LYS A 122 17.63 11.48 -4.01
N PHE A 123 18.24 10.62 -3.19
CA PHE A 123 19.69 10.44 -3.19
C PHE A 123 20.20 9.81 -4.51
N SER A 124 19.61 8.68 -4.92
CA SER A 124 20.03 7.90 -6.09
C SER A 124 19.80 8.60 -7.43
N THR A 125 18.83 9.51 -7.50
CA THR A 125 18.50 10.26 -8.72
C THR A 125 19.23 11.60 -8.83
N GLY A 126 20.15 11.91 -7.91
CA GLY A 126 20.89 13.16 -7.92
C GLY A 126 20.04 14.37 -7.52
N GLY A 127 19.03 14.17 -6.66
CA GLY A 127 18.22 15.24 -6.09
C GLY A 127 16.93 15.57 -6.85
N LEU A 128 16.45 14.68 -7.73
CA LEU A 128 15.13 14.86 -8.33
C LEU A 128 14.04 14.93 -7.24
N THR A 129 12.98 15.70 -7.54
CA THR A 129 11.86 15.91 -6.62
C THR A 129 11.02 14.64 -6.49
N THR A 130 10.72 14.26 -5.25
CA THR A 130 9.68 13.28 -4.90
C THR A 130 8.35 14.03 -4.75
N SER A 131 7.42 13.82 -5.66
CA SER A 131 6.15 14.54 -5.68
C SER A 131 5.17 13.97 -4.66
N ALA A 132 4.34 14.82 -4.06
CA ALA A 132 3.18 14.37 -3.29
C ALA A 132 1.96 14.22 -4.21
N PHE A 133 1.03 13.34 -3.84
CA PHE A 133 -0.29 13.30 -4.48
C PHE A 133 -1.00 14.64 -4.30
N ALA A 134 -1.58 15.14 -5.39
CA ALA A 134 -2.28 16.41 -5.44
C ALA A 134 -3.53 16.31 -6.32
N LEU A 135 -4.50 17.18 -6.06
CA LEU A 135 -5.72 17.26 -6.87
C LEU A 135 -5.42 17.86 -8.24
N SER A 136 -5.98 17.25 -9.28
CA SER A 136 -6.01 17.83 -10.62
C SER A 136 -6.81 19.14 -10.63
N SER A 137 -6.43 20.06 -11.50
CA SER A 137 -7.16 21.32 -11.70
C SER A 137 -8.64 21.06 -11.98
N GLY A 138 -9.52 21.75 -11.27
CA GLY A 138 -10.97 21.61 -11.42
C GLY A 138 -11.60 20.46 -10.62
N VAL A 139 -10.82 19.62 -9.95
CA VAL A 139 -11.35 18.57 -9.06
C VAL A 139 -11.54 19.13 -7.66
N GLY A 140 -12.79 19.14 -7.18
CA GLY A 140 -13.13 19.56 -5.82
C GLY A 140 -12.70 18.53 -4.78
N ALA A 141 -12.39 18.99 -3.56
CA ALA A 141 -11.95 18.11 -2.47
C ALA A 141 -12.95 16.98 -2.17
N TRP A 142 -14.26 17.26 -2.18
CA TRP A 142 -15.27 16.22 -1.94
C TRP A 142 -15.39 15.21 -3.07
N ASN A 143 -15.17 15.61 -4.33
CA ASN A 143 -15.11 14.67 -5.45
C ASN A 143 -13.96 13.69 -5.26
N ALA A 144 -12.79 14.19 -4.88
CA ALA A 144 -11.62 13.37 -4.61
C ALA A 144 -11.82 12.43 -3.42
N VAL A 145 -12.42 12.90 -2.33
CA VAL A 145 -12.72 12.02 -1.18
C VAL A 145 -13.66 10.89 -1.57
N VAL A 146 -14.71 11.15 -2.34
CA VAL A 146 -15.61 10.09 -2.82
C VAL A 146 -14.85 9.09 -3.69
N PHE A 147 -13.98 9.58 -4.57
CA PHE A 147 -13.14 8.75 -5.43
C PHE A 147 -12.22 7.83 -4.60
N GLU A 148 -11.50 8.41 -3.64
CA GLU A 148 -10.62 7.68 -2.72
C GLU A 148 -11.37 6.67 -1.85
N ILE A 149 -12.58 6.99 -1.38
CA ILE A 149 -13.44 6.05 -0.65
C ILE A 149 -13.74 4.82 -1.51
N VAL A 150 -14.16 5.02 -2.76
CA VAL A 150 -14.54 3.93 -3.66
C VAL A 150 -13.32 3.07 -4.02
N MET A 151 -12.20 3.70 -4.40
CA MET A 151 -10.98 2.98 -4.77
C MET A 151 -10.37 2.22 -3.59
N THR A 152 -10.28 2.87 -2.42
CA THR A 152 -9.75 2.24 -1.22
C THR A 152 -10.67 1.13 -0.73
N PHE A 153 -12.00 1.31 -0.81
CA PHE A 153 -12.95 0.22 -0.53
C PHE A 153 -12.70 -0.97 -1.47
N GLY A 154 -12.53 -0.74 -2.78
CA GLY A 154 -12.22 -1.79 -3.75
C GLY A 154 -10.95 -2.56 -3.38
N LEU A 155 -9.88 -1.85 -3.00
CA LEU A 155 -8.64 -2.46 -2.51
C LEU A 155 -8.87 -3.31 -1.25
N VAL A 156 -9.44 -2.72 -0.20
CA VAL A 156 -9.64 -3.42 1.08
C VAL A 156 -10.59 -4.60 0.91
N TYR A 157 -11.64 -4.47 0.09
CA TYR A 157 -12.55 -5.56 -0.23
C TYR A 157 -11.82 -6.70 -0.97
N THR A 158 -10.97 -6.39 -1.94
CA THR A 158 -10.11 -7.39 -2.61
C THR A 158 -9.24 -8.12 -1.60
N VAL A 159 -8.61 -7.41 -0.64
CA VAL A 159 -7.84 -8.05 0.45
C VAL A 159 -8.73 -9.00 1.26
N TYR A 160 -9.93 -8.57 1.64
CA TYR A 160 -10.84 -9.41 2.42
C TYR A 160 -11.25 -10.68 1.68
N ALA A 161 -11.70 -10.54 0.44
CA ALA A 161 -12.22 -11.63 -0.36
C ALA A 161 -11.13 -12.62 -0.78
N THR A 162 -9.90 -12.15 -1.00
CA THR A 162 -8.82 -12.99 -1.53
C THR A 162 -7.86 -13.50 -0.46
N ALA A 163 -7.57 -12.71 0.58
CA ALA A 163 -6.53 -13.02 1.56
C ALA A 163 -7.08 -13.31 2.97
N VAL A 164 -8.17 -12.68 3.39
CA VAL A 164 -8.63 -12.76 4.80
C VAL A 164 -9.69 -13.85 4.99
N ASP A 165 -10.66 -13.99 4.08
CA ASP A 165 -11.77 -14.92 4.25
C ASP A 165 -11.27 -16.38 4.38
N PRO A 166 -11.61 -17.11 5.47
CA PRO A 166 -11.30 -18.54 5.60
C PRO A 166 -11.82 -19.42 4.44
N LYS A 167 -12.85 -18.96 3.71
CA LYS A 167 -13.46 -19.65 2.56
C LYS A 167 -12.77 -19.34 1.22
N LYS A 168 -11.70 -18.54 1.21
CA LYS A 168 -10.99 -18.12 -0.03
C LYS A 168 -10.54 -19.27 -0.93
N GLY A 169 -10.26 -20.45 -0.36
CA GLY A 169 -9.77 -21.61 -1.13
C GLY A 169 -8.57 -21.24 -2.01
N ASN A 170 -8.62 -21.64 -3.28
CA ASN A 170 -7.55 -21.37 -4.25
C ASN A 170 -7.42 -19.88 -4.65
N ILE A 171 -8.41 -19.03 -4.36
CA ILE A 171 -8.29 -17.59 -4.60
C ILE A 171 -7.15 -16.99 -3.76
N GLY A 172 -6.85 -17.58 -2.60
CA GLY A 172 -5.71 -17.18 -1.77
C GLY A 172 -4.35 -17.28 -2.47
N ILE A 173 -4.21 -18.16 -3.47
CA ILE A 173 -2.96 -18.31 -4.24
C ILE A 173 -2.69 -17.05 -5.09
N ILE A 174 -3.75 -16.45 -5.62
CA ILE A 174 -3.66 -15.26 -6.48
C ILE A 174 -3.96 -13.96 -5.72
N ALA A 175 -4.11 -14.00 -4.40
CA ALA A 175 -4.44 -12.82 -3.61
C ALA A 175 -3.43 -11.67 -3.83
N PRO A 176 -2.10 -11.88 -3.80
CA PRO A 176 -1.16 -10.79 -4.00
C PRO A 176 -1.28 -10.13 -5.38
N ILE A 177 -1.47 -10.91 -6.45
CA ILE A 177 -1.60 -10.35 -7.81
C ILE A 177 -2.93 -9.61 -7.99
N ALA A 178 -4.02 -10.13 -7.41
CA ALA A 178 -5.32 -9.44 -7.40
C ALA A 178 -5.25 -8.10 -6.67
N ILE A 179 -4.57 -8.06 -5.51
CA ILE A 179 -4.35 -6.85 -4.71
C ILE A 179 -3.50 -5.82 -5.48
N GLY A 180 -2.42 -6.26 -6.15
CA GLY A 180 -1.63 -5.38 -7.00
C GLY A 180 -2.45 -4.80 -8.16
N PHE A 181 -3.19 -5.65 -8.87
CA PHE A 181 -3.93 -5.25 -10.06
C PHE A 181 -5.10 -4.32 -9.77
N ILE A 182 -5.80 -4.46 -8.64
CA ILE A 182 -6.86 -3.50 -8.29
C ILE A 182 -6.29 -2.11 -8.02
N VAL A 183 -5.10 -1.99 -7.43
CA VAL A 183 -4.43 -0.69 -7.27
C VAL A 183 -4.02 -0.11 -8.61
N GLY A 184 -3.41 -0.91 -9.49
CA GLY A 184 -3.10 -0.48 -10.85
C GLY A 184 -4.33 0.00 -11.63
N ALA A 185 -5.42 -0.76 -11.59
CA ALA A 185 -6.67 -0.42 -12.25
C ALA A 185 -7.26 0.89 -11.71
N ASN A 186 -7.22 1.09 -10.39
CA ASN A 186 -7.72 2.32 -9.77
C ASN A 186 -6.88 3.55 -10.15
N ILE A 187 -5.56 3.41 -10.35
CA ILE A 187 -4.71 4.51 -10.84
C ILE A 187 -5.08 4.93 -12.28
N LEU A 188 -5.67 4.03 -13.09
CA LEU A 188 -6.09 4.33 -14.46
C LEU A 188 -7.45 5.04 -14.55
N ALA A 189 -8.23 5.05 -13.46
CA ALA A 189 -9.59 5.60 -13.43
C ALA A 189 -9.58 7.12 -13.20
#